data_AF-A0A970X645-F1
#
_entry.id   AF-A0A970X645-F1
#
_cell.length_a   1.000
_cell.length_b   1.000
_cell.length_c   1.000
_cell.angle_alpha   90.00
_cell.angle_beta   90.00
_cell.angle_gamma   90.00
#
_symmetry.space_group_name_H-M   'P 1'
#
loop_
_entity.id
_entity.type
_entity.pdbx_description
1 polymer ?
#
loop_
_entity_poly.entity_id
_entity_poly.type
_entity_poly.pdbx_seq_one_letter_code
_entity_poly.pdbx_strand_id
1 'polypeptide(L)'
;DYNQNARDRTIASAYSIRPRPGAPVSAPLHWDELPDVAPEDFTVATMPARFAEVGDRFAAIDDVAHSLEPLLDLYERDEAAGEGDMPYPPDYPKMPGEPKRVQPSRDRDRRKE
;
A
#
# COMPACT_ATOMS: atom_id res chain seq x y z
N ASP A 1 -5.35 1.77 -2.13
CA ASP A 1 -5.59 2.99 -1.33
C ASP A 1 -4.34 3.86 -1.45
N TYR A 2 -4.33 4.83 -2.39
CA TYR A 2 -3.15 5.67 -2.65
C TYR A 2 -2.82 6.61 -1.48
N ASN A 3 -3.82 6.93 -0.64
CA ASN A 3 -3.66 7.79 0.52
C ASN A 3 -2.83 7.15 1.63
N GLN A 4 -2.46 5.86 1.52
CA GLN A 4 -1.53 5.20 2.46
C GLN A 4 -0.09 5.73 2.35
N ASN A 5 0.26 6.38 1.23
CA ASN A 5 1.55 7.07 1.07
C ASN A 5 1.59 8.45 1.74
N ALA A 6 0.46 8.94 2.27
CA ALA A 6 0.43 10.15 3.07
C ALA A 6 1.11 9.91 4.44
N ARG A 7 1.49 10.99 5.11
CA ARG A 7 2.08 10.93 6.45
C ARG A 7 1.06 10.40 7.46
N ASP A 8 1.53 9.76 8.54
CA ASP A 8 0.70 9.35 9.68
C ASP A 8 -0.46 8.41 9.32
N ARG A 9 -0.22 7.52 8.36
CA ARG A 9 -1.15 6.45 7.97
C ARG A 9 -0.75 5.15 8.62
N THR A 10 -1.74 4.37 9.05
CA THR A 10 -1.51 3.10 9.74
C THR A 10 -1.28 1.97 8.73
N ILE A 11 -0.06 1.46 8.70
CA ILE A 11 0.34 0.30 7.90
C ILE A 11 0.87 -0.78 8.83
N ALA A 12 0.39 -2.01 8.67
CA ALA A 12 0.92 -3.16 9.40
C ALA A 12 2.32 -3.48 8.85
N SER A 13 3.32 -3.66 9.72
CA SER A 13 4.65 -4.05 9.26
C SER A 13 4.66 -5.49 8.75
N ALA A 14 5.65 -5.84 7.92
CA ALA A 14 5.98 -7.23 7.64
C ALA A 14 6.13 -8.02 8.96
N TYR A 15 5.65 -9.26 8.96
CA TYR A 15 5.64 -10.20 10.08
C TYR A 15 4.86 -9.74 11.34
N SER A 16 4.16 -8.59 11.29
CA SER A 16 3.30 -8.18 12.40
C SER A 16 2.07 -9.08 12.53
N ILE A 17 1.72 -9.38 13.78
CA ILE A 17 0.48 -10.09 14.11
C ILE A 17 -0.69 -9.11 14.04
N ARG A 18 -1.82 -9.58 13.53
CA ARG A 18 -3.06 -8.79 13.44
C ARG A 18 -4.02 -9.19 14.57
N PRO A 19 -4.72 -8.23 15.20
CA PRO A 19 -5.71 -8.50 16.24
C PRO A 19 -7.02 -9.00 15.61
N ARG A 20 -6.98 -10.19 15.00
CA ARG A 20 -8.11 -10.89 14.38
C ARG A 20 -8.17 -12.34 14.88
N PRO A 21 -9.34 -13.01 14.80
CA PRO A 21 -9.44 -14.44 15.09
C PRO A 21 -8.37 -15.24 14.33
N GLY A 22 -7.71 -16.18 15.01
CA GLY A 22 -6.60 -16.95 14.45
C GLY A 22 -5.23 -16.27 14.52
N ALA A 23 -5.16 -15.00 14.97
CA ALA A 23 -3.92 -14.22 15.06
C ALA A 23 -3.07 -14.28 13.76
N PRO A 24 -3.63 -13.86 12.60
CA PRO A 24 -2.94 -13.92 11.34
C PRO A 24 -1.74 -12.96 11.32
N VAL A 25 -0.74 -13.30 10.52
CA VAL A 25 0.52 -12.57 10.37
C VAL A 25 0.55 -11.90 9.00
N SER A 26 1.04 -10.66 8.94
CA SER A 26 1.31 -9.97 7.67
C SER A 26 2.54 -10.61 7.00
N ALA A 27 2.35 -11.75 6.33
CA ALA A 27 3.42 -12.57 5.80
C ALA A 27 3.96 -12.06 4.44
N PRO A 28 5.27 -11.80 4.32
CA PRO A 28 5.94 -11.64 3.04
C PRO A 28 5.95 -12.94 2.23
N LEU A 29 5.70 -12.83 0.93
CA LEU A 29 5.56 -13.93 -0.02
C LEU A 29 6.42 -13.67 -1.25
N HIS A 30 6.78 -14.74 -1.96
CA HIS A 30 7.22 -14.62 -3.34
C HIS A 30 5.99 -14.50 -4.27
N TRP A 31 6.18 -13.92 -5.46
CA TRP A 31 5.07 -13.60 -6.38
C TRP A 31 4.33 -14.82 -6.93
N ASP A 32 5.04 -15.95 -7.07
CA ASP A 32 4.48 -17.22 -7.52
C ASP A 32 3.58 -17.89 -6.48
N GLU A 33 3.75 -17.58 -5.19
CA GLU A 33 2.93 -18.12 -4.09
C GLU A 33 1.56 -17.42 -4.03
N LEU A 34 1.47 -16.17 -4.48
CA LEU A 34 0.31 -15.30 -4.27
C LEU A 34 -1.04 -15.86 -4.78
N PRO A 35 -1.13 -16.57 -5.92
CA PRO A 35 -2.39 -17.14 -6.40
C PRO A 35 -2.94 -18.29 -5.54
N ASP A 36 -2.07 -18.97 -4.77
CA ASP A 36 -2.36 -20.28 -4.18
C ASP A 36 -2.55 -20.25 -2.66
N VAL A 37 -2.39 -19.08 -2.04
CA VAL A 37 -2.41 -18.92 -0.57
C VAL A 37 -3.53 -17.98 -0.11
N ALA A 38 -3.96 -18.19 1.13
CA ALA A 38 -4.91 -17.34 1.81
C ALA A 38 -4.26 -16.71 3.07
N PRO A 39 -4.69 -15.52 3.52
CA PRO A 39 -4.17 -14.91 4.75
C PRO A 39 -4.27 -15.82 5.98
N GLU A 40 -5.26 -16.72 6.02
CA GLU A 40 -5.50 -17.67 7.11
C GLU A 40 -4.41 -18.74 7.24
N ASP A 41 -3.63 -18.97 6.18
CA ASP A 41 -2.50 -19.92 6.19
C ASP A 41 -1.34 -19.41 7.05
N PHE A 42 -1.28 -18.08 7.26
CA PHE A 42 -0.18 -17.40 7.95
C PHE A 42 -0.67 -16.88 9.30
N THR A 43 -0.36 -17.62 10.36
CA THR A 43 -0.73 -17.29 11.74
C THR A 43 0.49 -17.31 12.64
N VAL A 44 0.34 -16.80 13.86
CA VAL A 44 1.39 -16.91 14.89
C VAL A 44 1.83 -18.37 15.13
N ALA A 45 0.95 -19.35 14.88
CA ALA A 45 1.26 -20.78 15.04
C ALA A 45 1.99 -21.39 13.83
N THR A 46 1.73 -20.91 12.60
CA THR A 46 2.28 -21.50 11.37
C THR A 46 3.51 -20.75 10.85
N MET A 47 3.59 -19.44 11.08
CA MET A 47 4.63 -18.58 10.51
C MET A 47 6.07 -18.96 10.94
N PRO A 48 6.36 -19.37 12.20
CA PRO A 48 7.72 -19.75 12.58
C PRO A 48 8.28 -20.93 11.79
N ALA A 49 7.45 -21.97 11.56
CA ALA A 49 7.85 -23.15 10.78
C ALA A 49 8.12 -22.77 9.33
N ARG A 50 7.24 -21.96 8.74
CA ARG A 50 7.43 -21.45 7.37
C ARG A 50 8.71 -20.63 7.25
N PHE A 51 8.97 -19.70 8.18
CA PHE A 51 10.18 -18.87 8.12
C PHE A 51 11.45 -19.73 8.20
N ALA A 52 11.45 -20.80 9.00
CA ALA A 52 12.55 -21.74 9.05
C ALA A 52 12.75 -22.52 7.73
N GLU A 53 11.66 -22.82 7.03
CA GLU A 53 11.68 -23.54 5.75
C GLU A 53 12.14 -22.66 4.59
N VAL A 54 11.61 -21.45 4.47
CA VAL A 54 11.76 -20.63 3.27
C VAL A 54 12.56 -19.34 3.46
N GLY A 55 12.95 -19.03 4.69
CA GLY A 55 13.72 -17.84 5.05
C GLY A 55 12.93 -16.52 4.93
N ASP A 56 13.66 -15.42 4.98
CA ASP A 56 13.11 -14.08 4.80
C ASP A 56 12.90 -13.75 3.32
N ARG A 57 11.64 -13.54 2.92
CA ARG A 57 11.31 -13.19 1.53
C ARG A 57 11.72 -11.77 1.15
N PHE A 58 11.98 -10.90 2.12
CA PHE A 58 12.42 -9.53 1.87
C PHE A 58 13.93 -9.34 2.08
N ALA A 59 14.72 -10.40 2.20
CA ALA A 59 16.15 -10.31 2.50
C ALA A 59 16.93 -9.39 1.54
N ALA A 60 16.51 -9.30 0.27
CA ALA A 60 17.15 -8.50 -0.78
C ALA A 60 16.44 -7.16 -1.05
N ILE A 61 15.44 -6.76 -0.26
CA ILE A 61 14.62 -5.57 -0.55
C ILE A 61 15.45 -4.27 -0.58
N ASP A 62 16.49 -4.21 0.25
CA ASP A 62 17.36 -3.03 0.38
C ASP A 62 18.58 -3.07 -0.55
N ASP A 63 18.75 -4.13 -1.35
CA ASP A 63 19.92 -4.29 -2.23
C ASP A 63 19.91 -3.29 -3.39
N VAL A 64 18.73 -2.86 -3.83
CA VAL A 64 18.56 -1.96 -4.98
C VAL A 64 17.59 -0.84 -4.64
N ALA A 65 18.09 0.39 -4.63
CA ALA A 65 17.24 1.59 -4.61
C ALA A 65 16.77 1.90 -6.05
N HIS A 66 15.46 1.81 -6.29
CA HIS A 66 14.87 2.10 -7.59
C HIS A 66 14.53 3.60 -7.75
N SER A 67 14.66 4.11 -8.97
CA SER A 67 14.25 5.48 -9.31
C SER A 67 12.72 5.61 -9.35
N LEU A 68 12.21 6.76 -8.93
CA LEU A 68 10.79 7.13 -9.08
C LEU A 68 10.47 7.74 -10.45
N GLU A 69 11.47 8.05 -11.28
CA GLU A 69 11.29 8.72 -12.58
C GLU A 69 10.19 8.10 -13.46
N PRO A 70 10.13 6.77 -13.65
CA PRO A 70 9.09 6.18 -14.50
C PRO A 70 7.66 6.39 -13.97
N LEU A 71 7.51 6.59 -12.65
CA LEU A 71 6.22 6.89 -12.03
C LEU A 71 5.88 8.39 -12.12
N LEU A 72 6.90 9.26 -12.15
CA LEU A 72 6.72 10.69 -12.38
C LEU A 72 6.32 10.96 -13.84
N ASP A 73 6.95 10.29 -14.80
CA ASP A 73 6.56 10.34 -16.23
C ASP A 73 5.09 9.92 -16.42
N LEU A 74 4.67 8.88 -15.69
CA LEU A 74 3.29 8.41 -15.69
C LEU A 74 2.34 9.49 -15.14
N TYR A 75 2.70 10.12 -14.02
CA TYR A 75 1.91 11.20 -13.44
C TYR A 75 1.80 12.41 -14.38
N GLU A 76 2.88 12.83 -15.04
CA GLU A 76 2.85 13.95 -15.99
C GLU A 76 1.92 13.67 -17.18
N ARG A 77 1.93 12.43 -17.68
CA ARG A 77 1.02 12.00 -18.74
C ARG A 77 -0.44 12.06 -18.29
N ASP A 78 -0.73 11.53 -17.10
CA ASP A 78 -2.08 11.50 -16.55
C ASP A 78 -2.56 12.93 -16.23
N GLU A 79 -1.69 13.81 -15.71
CA GLU A 79 -1.97 15.24 -15.51
C GLU A 79 -2.29 15.94 -16.85
N ALA A 80 -1.50 15.68 -17.90
CA ALA A 80 -1.74 16.23 -19.24
C ALA A 80 -3.06 15.72 -19.86
N ALA A 81 -3.54 14.54 -19.45
CA ALA A 81 -4.86 14.00 -19.80
C ALA A 81 -6.00 14.54 -18.93
N GLY A 82 -5.71 15.38 -17.93
CA GLY A 82 -6.69 15.97 -17.00
C GLY A 82 -6.96 15.12 -15.76
N GLU A 83 -6.16 14.08 -15.52
CA GLU A 83 -6.23 13.15 -14.39
C GLU A 83 -5.12 13.44 -13.36
N GLY A 84 -5.06 14.69 -12.89
CA GLY A 84 -4.06 15.13 -11.90
C GLY A 84 -4.34 14.64 -10.47
N ASP A 85 -4.00 15.48 -9.49
CA ASP A 85 -4.06 15.13 -8.05
C ASP A 85 -5.44 14.62 -7.59
N MET A 86 -5.42 13.70 -6.62
CA MET A 86 -6.60 13.03 -6.09
C MET A 86 -6.90 13.47 -4.65
N PRO A 87 -8.16 13.42 -4.20
CA PRO A 87 -8.52 13.91 -2.87
C PRO A 87 -7.81 13.16 -1.73
N TYR A 88 -7.25 13.92 -0.81
CA TYR A 88 -6.78 13.41 0.48
C TYR A 88 -7.94 12.92 1.35
N PRO A 89 -7.67 12.11 2.40
CA PRO A 89 -8.72 11.70 3.33
C PRO A 89 -9.39 12.93 3.98
N PRO A 90 -10.71 12.88 4.25
CA PRO A 90 -11.49 14.04 4.70
C PRO A 90 -10.91 14.79 5.91
N ASP A 91 -10.38 14.05 6.88
CA ASP A 91 -9.86 14.60 8.14
C ASP A 91 -8.33 14.83 8.12
N TYR A 92 -7.67 14.72 6.96
CA TYR A 92 -6.23 14.79 6.88
C TYR A 92 -5.73 16.25 6.99
N PRO A 93 -4.91 16.59 7.99
CA PRO A 93 -4.50 17.97 8.24
C PRO A 93 -3.69 18.55 7.07
N LYS A 94 -3.79 19.87 6.89
CA LYS A 94 -2.95 20.63 5.95
C LYS A 94 -1.81 21.30 6.72
N MET A 95 -0.62 21.27 6.15
CA MET A 95 0.51 22.01 6.72
C MET A 95 0.43 23.49 6.34
N PRO A 96 0.91 24.43 7.19
CA PRO A 96 1.04 25.82 6.80
C PRO A 96 1.91 25.97 5.53
N GLY A 97 1.42 26.68 4.52
CA GLY A 97 2.11 26.89 3.24
C GLY A 97 1.90 25.80 2.20
N GLU A 98 1.12 24.76 2.50
CA GLU A 98 0.80 23.71 1.53
C GLU A 98 -0.12 24.21 0.39
N PRO A 99 0.10 23.79 -0.88
CA PRO A 99 -0.79 24.08 -2.00
C PRO A 99 -2.24 23.62 -1.80
N LYS A 100 -3.15 24.15 -2.61
CA LYS A 100 -4.57 23.75 -2.57
C LYS A 100 -4.73 22.33 -3.12
N ARG A 101 -5.06 21.39 -2.22
CA ARG A 101 -5.47 20.02 -2.57
C ARG A 101 -6.80 19.97 -3.33
N VAL A 102 -6.92 19.00 -4.23
CA VAL A 102 -8.18 18.66 -4.92
C VAL A 102 -9.24 18.26 -3.90
N GLN A 103 -10.45 18.79 -4.07
CA GLN A 103 -11.59 18.46 -3.22
C GLN A 103 -12.35 17.26 -3.81
N PRO A 104 -12.92 16.39 -2.98
CA PRO A 104 -13.83 15.36 -3.46
C PRO A 104 -14.95 16.00 -4.29
N SER A 105 -15.20 15.46 -5.49
CA SER A 105 -16.32 15.92 -6.31
C SER A 105 -17.63 15.67 -5.56
N ARG A 106 -18.53 16.66 -5.60
CA ARG A 106 -19.93 16.54 -5.10
C ARG A 106 -20.91 16.11 -6.19
N ASP A 107 -20.42 15.93 -7.42
CA ASP A 107 -21.23 15.53 -8.55
C ASP A 107 -21.64 14.05 -8.41
N ARG A 108 -22.90 13.84 -8.04
CA ARG A 108 -23.50 12.50 -7.89
C ARG A 108 -23.94 11.90 -9.23
N ASP A 109 -23.95 12.70 -10.30
CA ASP A 109 -24.48 12.32 -11.62
C ASP A 109 -23.37 11.98 -12.62
N ARG A 110 -22.10 12.10 -12.21
CA ARG A 110 -20.95 11.68 -13.03
C ARG A 110 -21.03 10.17 -13.26
N ARG A 111 -21.23 9.75 -14.51
CA ARG A 111 -21.16 8.33 -14.90
C ARG A 111 -19.81 7.78 -14.48
N LYS A 112 -19.82 6.73 -13.67
CA LYS A 112 -18.65 5.88 -13.46
C LYS A 112 -18.46 5.10 -14.76
N GLU A 113 -17.44 5.48 -15.54
CA GLU A 113 -16.94 4.63 -16.62
C GLU A 113 -16.23 3.40 -16.06
#